data_AF-A0A9D5VKX0-F1
#
_entry.id   AF-A0A9D5VKX0-F1
#
_cell.length_a   1.000
_cell.length_b   1.000
_cell.length_c   1.000
_cell.angle_alpha   90.00
_cell.angle_beta   90.00
_cell.angle_gamma   90.00
#
_symmetry.space_group_name_H-M   'P 1'
#
loop_
_entity.id
_entity.type
_entity.pdbx_description
1 polymer ?
#
loop_
_entity_poly.entity_id
_entity_poly.type
_entity_poly.pdbx_seq_one_letter_code
_entity_poly.pdbx_strand_id
1 'polypeptide(L)'
;MLPWIIFHVIVVALLAFDLFVLHKKPHEIKFKEALFWSAVYVALALLFNAGIFAFRGPVTALEFLSGYLIEISLSIDNLFVFLSIFTIFSVPRLYQHRVLFWGIVGAVVMRAVFIFAGLSLISAFHWMIYIFGAFLVITGIKFLFHNDEEAIDPKNYWPIKLAKRWLPFTDCYDGGHFFVKSPDGLRWLGTPLFLVLIVIDIVDIIFAVDSVPAVIAVTKDPFIVYTSNIFAILGLRSMYFALAGLMPLFHYLKYALSFILIFVGFKLALADIYHIHNLLSLGIIASLLGLSIVASLLFAPKTAPTERS
;
A
#
# COMPACT_ATOMS: atom_id res chain seq x y z
N MET A 1 -20.18 -15.24 -18.14
CA MET A 1 -20.83 -14.09 -17.47
C MET A 1 -21.24 -14.41 -16.03
N LEU A 2 -21.92 -15.51 -15.74
CA LEU A 2 -22.34 -15.85 -14.36
C LEU A 2 -21.22 -15.86 -13.30
N PRO A 3 -20.01 -16.42 -13.54
CA PRO A 3 -18.92 -16.39 -12.55
C PRO A 3 -18.43 -14.97 -12.24
N TRP A 4 -18.43 -14.08 -13.24
CA TRP A 4 -18.06 -12.69 -13.08
C TRP A 4 -19.05 -11.94 -12.20
N ILE A 5 -20.35 -12.17 -12.39
CA ILE A 5 -21.40 -11.54 -11.59
C ILE A 5 -21.31 -12.01 -10.14
N ILE A 6 -21.21 -13.33 -9.91
CA ILE A 6 -21.07 -13.90 -8.57
C ILE A 6 -19.83 -13.33 -7.87
N PHE A 7 -18.71 -13.27 -8.57
CA PHE A 7 -17.47 -12.73 -8.02
C PHE A 7 -17.60 -11.26 -7.64
N HIS A 8 -18.14 -10.39 -8.51
CA HIS A 8 -18.34 -8.97 -8.17
C HIS A 8 -19.31 -8.78 -7.01
N VAL A 9 -20.36 -9.58 -6.92
CA VAL A 9 -21.28 -9.56 -5.77
C VAL A 9 -20.52 -9.91 -4.49
N ILE A 10 -19.66 -10.93 -4.50
CA ILE A 10 -18.81 -11.30 -3.35
C ILE A 10 -17.87 -10.14 -2.98
N VAL A 11 -17.18 -9.54 -3.96
CA VAL A 11 -16.24 -8.43 -3.71
C VAL A 11 -16.97 -7.21 -3.13
N VAL A 12 -18.09 -6.81 -3.72
CA VAL A 12 -18.89 -5.68 -3.23
C VAL A 12 -19.44 -5.99 -1.84
N ALA A 13 -19.91 -7.21 -1.59
CA ALA A 13 -20.37 -7.62 -0.27
C ALA A 13 -19.24 -7.59 0.78
N LEU A 14 -18.03 -8.04 0.43
CA LEU A 14 -16.86 -7.98 1.31
C LEU A 14 -16.44 -6.54 1.61
N LEU A 15 -16.40 -5.67 0.58
CA LEU A 15 -16.08 -4.24 0.75
C LEU A 15 -17.15 -3.51 1.58
N ALA A 16 -18.43 -3.83 1.35
CA ALA A 16 -19.53 -3.27 2.13
C ALA A 16 -19.50 -3.77 3.58
N PHE A 17 -19.28 -5.05 3.81
CA PHE A 17 -19.12 -5.62 5.15
C PHE A 17 -17.97 -4.94 5.89
N ASP A 18 -16.86 -4.72 5.19
CA ASP A 18 -15.69 -4.07 5.75
C ASP A 18 -15.94 -2.63 6.22
N LEU A 19 -16.65 -1.83 5.42
CA LEU A 19 -17.02 -0.46 5.75
C LEU A 19 -18.10 -0.38 6.84
N PHE A 20 -19.19 -1.12 6.64
CA PHE A 20 -20.42 -0.90 7.41
C PHE A 20 -20.49 -1.72 8.69
N VAL A 21 -19.80 -2.86 8.75
CA VAL A 21 -19.86 -3.78 9.89
C VAL A 21 -18.59 -3.70 10.72
N LEU A 22 -17.42 -3.84 10.09
CA LEU A 22 -16.15 -3.91 10.83
C LEU A 22 -15.68 -2.55 11.33
N HIS A 23 -15.77 -1.50 10.50
CA HIS A 23 -15.13 -0.21 10.79
C HIS A 23 -16.09 0.97 10.82
N LYS A 24 -17.34 0.71 11.25
CA LYS A 24 -18.38 1.75 11.38
C LYS A 24 -17.96 2.92 12.28
N LYS A 25 -17.04 2.69 13.23
CA LYS A 25 -16.44 3.74 14.06
C LYS A 25 -14.93 3.76 13.83
N PRO A 26 -14.32 4.95 13.67
CA PRO A 26 -12.87 5.08 13.60
C PRO A 26 -12.22 4.52 14.88
N HIS A 27 -11.46 3.43 14.76
CA HIS A 27 -10.64 2.87 15.83
C HIS A 27 -9.28 2.50 15.26
N GLU A 28 -8.25 2.50 16.11
CA GLU A 28 -6.93 2.00 15.72
C GLU A 28 -6.95 0.47 15.68
N ILE A 29 -6.68 -0.10 14.50
CA ILE A 29 -6.64 -1.56 14.33
C ILE A 29 -5.42 -2.11 15.07
N LYS A 30 -5.66 -3.03 16.01
CA LYS A 30 -4.58 -3.65 16.80
C LYS A 30 -3.88 -4.74 15.98
N PHE A 31 -2.60 -4.98 16.28
CA PHE A 31 -1.79 -6.02 15.60
C PHE A 31 -2.49 -7.39 15.52
N LYS A 32 -3.05 -7.87 16.65
CA LYS A 32 -3.74 -9.17 16.70
C LYS A 32 -4.98 -9.23 15.80
N GLU A 33 -5.74 -8.14 15.77
CA GLU A 33 -6.93 -8.00 14.93
C GLU A 33 -6.53 -7.96 13.45
N ALA A 34 -5.48 -7.21 13.10
CA ALA A 34 -4.94 -7.15 11.75
C ALA A 34 -4.44 -8.51 11.25
N LEU A 35 -3.77 -9.29 12.11
CA LEU A 35 -3.31 -10.64 11.77
C LEU A 35 -4.48 -11.61 11.57
N PHE A 36 -5.50 -11.54 12.42
CA PHE A 36 -6.73 -12.33 12.27
C PHE A 36 -7.42 -12.03 10.95
N TRP A 37 -7.64 -10.75 10.62
CA TRP A 37 -8.26 -10.38 9.35
C TRP A 37 -7.40 -10.77 8.15
N SER A 38 -6.08 -10.68 8.24
CA SER A 38 -5.17 -11.17 7.19
C SER A 38 -5.37 -12.68 6.96
N ALA A 39 -5.46 -13.47 8.03
CA ALA A 39 -5.73 -14.91 7.93
C ALA A 39 -7.12 -15.21 7.33
N VAL A 40 -8.14 -14.41 7.67
CA VAL A 40 -9.49 -14.52 7.09
C VAL A 40 -9.45 -14.28 5.58
N TYR A 41 -8.79 -13.21 5.11
CA TYR A 41 -8.68 -12.94 3.66
C TYR A 41 -7.91 -14.05 2.92
N VAL A 42 -6.84 -14.58 3.52
CA VAL A 42 -6.12 -15.73 2.95
C VAL A 42 -7.02 -16.96 2.88
N ALA A 43 -7.77 -17.25 3.94
CA ALA A 43 -8.71 -18.38 3.95
C ALA A 43 -9.80 -18.23 2.90
N LEU A 44 -10.33 -17.01 2.69
CA LEU A 44 -11.31 -16.72 1.64
C LEU A 44 -10.73 -16.96 0.24
N ALA A 45 -9.49 -16.53 -0.02
CA ALA A 45 -8.80 -16.79 -1.29
C ALA A 45 -8.58 -18.29 -1.53
N LEU A 46 -8.18 -19.04 -0.49
CA LEU A 46 -8.02 -20.50 -0.58
C LEU A 46 -9.35 -21.22 -0.77
N LEU A 47 -10.43 -20.77 -0.12
CA LEU A 47 -11.77 -21.31 -0.32
C LEU A 47 -12.25 -21.08 -1.76
N PHE A 48 -12.02 -19.90 -2.30
CA PHE A 48 -12.31 -19.60 -3.71
C PHE A 48 -11.48 -20.49 -4.64
N ASN A 49 -10.20 -20.69 -4.34
CA ASN A 49 -9.34 -21.60 -5.09
C ASN A 49 -9.83 -23.06 -5.05
N ALA A 50 -10.32 -23.53 -3.90
CA ALA A 50 -10.94 -24.85 -3.78
C ALA A 50 -12.21 -24.96 -4.65
N GLY A 51 -12.98 -23.87 -4.76
CA GLY A 51 -14.07 -23.77 -5.73
C GLY A 51 -13.60 -23.88 -7.17
N ILE A 52 -12.54 -23.16 -7.56
CA ILE A 52 -11.93 -23.28 -8.89
C ILE A 52 -11.47 -24.72 -9.14
N PHE A 53 -10.82 -25.36 -8.17
CA PHE A 53 -10.39 -26.75 -8.27
C PHE A 53 -11.55 -27.69 -8.57
N ALA A 54 -12.68 -27.53 -7.88
CA ALA A 54 -13.86 -28.37 -8.08
C ALA A 54 -14.57 -28.14 -9.43
N PHE A 55 -14.69 -26.88 -9.88
CA PHE A 55 -15.49 -26.53 -11.06
C PHE A 55 -14.70 -26.39 -12.37
N ARG A 56 -13.42 -26.02 -12.28
CA ARG A 56 -12.54 -25.74 -13.43
C ARG A 56 -11.29 -26.63 -13.48
N GLY A 57 -11.07 -27.44 -12.44
CA GLY A 57 -10.01 -28.42 -12.39
C GLY A 57 -8.69 -27.92 -11.79
N PRO A 58 -7.72 -28.84 -11.60
CA PRO A 58 -6.49 -28.59 -10.85
C PRO A 58 -5.56 -27.58 -11.52
N VAL A 59 -5.49 -27.56 -12.85
CA VAL A 59 -4.58 -26.67 -13.60
C VAL A 59 -4.97 -25.21 -13.37
N THR A 60 -6.24 -24.87 -13.56
CA THR A 60 -6.74 -23.50 -13.36
C THR A 60 -6.68 -23.06 -11.89
N ALA A 61 -6.84 -24.00 -10.94
CA ALA A 61 -6.63 -23.71 -9.52
C ALA A 61 -5.17 -23.40 -9.20
N LEU A 62 -4.22 -24.13 -9.81
CA LEU A 62 -2.79 -23.81 -9.67
C LEU A 62 -2.43 -22.48 -10.30
N GLU A 63 -3.04 -22.13 -11.44
CA GLU A 63 -2.87 -20.80 -12.06
C GLU A 63 -3.38 -19.68 -11.13
N PHE A 64 -4.57 -19.85 -10.55
CA PHE A 64 -5.12 -18.90 -9.56
C PHE A 64 -4.20 -18.76 -8.36
N LEU A 65 -3.78 -19.87 -7.76
CA LEU A 65 -2.93 -19.86 -6.58
C LEU A 65 -1.57 -19.23 -6.88
N SER A 66 -0.99 -19.52 -8.03
CA SER A 66 0.29 -18.95 -8.47
C SER A 66 0.16 -17.45 -8.70
N GLY A 67 -0.89 -17.01 -9.41
CA GLY A 67 -1.17 -15.59 -9.62
C GLY A 67 -1.42 -14.85 -8.30
N TYR A 68 -2.14 -15.47 -7.37
CA TYR A 68 -2.40 -14.92 -6.03
C TYR A 68 -1.12 -14.79 -5.19
N LEU A 69 -0.25 -15.80 -5.20
CA LEU A 69 1.03 -15.77 -4.47
C LEU A 69 2.00 -14.75 -5.06
N ILE A 70 2.07 -14.63 -6.40
CA ILE A 70 2.84 -13.59 -7.06
C ILE A 70 2.35 -12.22 -6.61
N GLU A 71 1.03 -12.00 -6.64
CA GLU A 71 0.45 -10.72 -6.28
C GLU A 71 0.66 -10.38 -4.79
N ILE A 72 0.46 -11.33 -3.87
CA ILE A 72 0.73 -11.11 -2.45
C ILE A 72 2.19 -10.79 -2.20
N SER A 73 3.11 -11.52 -2.83
CA SER A 73 4.55 -11.30 -2.67
C SER A 73 4.95 -9.88 -3.10
N LEU A 74 4.46 -9.43 -4.25
CA LEU A 74 4.68 -8.07 -4.75
C LEU A 74 3.97 -7.02 -3.91
N SER A 75 2.74 -7.29 -3.45
CA SER A 75 1.96 -6.38 -2.61
C SER A 75 2.61 -6.09 -1.26
N ILE A 76 3.37 -7.05 -0.69
CA ILE A 76 4.12 -6.81 0.56
C ILE A 76 5.19 -5.74 0.35
N ASP A 77 5.89 -5.74 -0.79
CA ASP A 77 6.84 -4.68 -1.13
C ASP A 77 6.13 -3.31 -1.17
N ASN A 78 4.92 -3.25 -1.74
CA ASN A 78 4.11 -2.02 -1.83
C ASN A 78 3.72 -1.48 -0.45
N LEU A 79 3.45 -2.36 0.52
CA LEU A 79 3.09 -1.98 1.89
C LEU A 79 4.17 -1.16 2.58
N PHE A 80 5.45 -1.45 2.32
CA PHE A 80 6.54 -0.67 2.87
C PHE A 80 6.62 0.73 2.29
N VAL A 81 6.33 0.87 0.99
CA VAL A 81 6.20 2.19 0.35
C VAL A 81 5.02 2.95 0.95
N PHE A 82 3.88 2.30 1.20
CA PHE A 82 2.72 2.93 1.84
C PHE A 82 3.04 3.41 3.26
N LEU A 83 3.70 2.57 4.08
CA LEU A 83 4.13 2.96 5.42
C LEU A 83 5.03 4.19 5.41
N SER A 84 5.96 4.21 4.46
CA SER A 84 6.88 5.32 4.31
C SER A 84 6.16 6.60 3.89
N ILE A 85 5.22 6.51 2.95
CA ILE A 85 4.36 7.64 2.56
C ILE A 85 3.58 8.14 3.78
N PHE A 86 2.88 7.26 4.52
CA PHE A 86 2.12 7.69 5.69
C PHE A 86 2.98 8.33 6.76
N THR A 87 4.22 7.86 6.94
CA THR A 87 5.19 8.44 7.88
C THR A 87 5.66 9.81 7.42
N ILE A 88 6.04 9.95 6.14
CA ILE A 88 6.49 11.22 5.53
C ILE A 88 5.41 12.30 5.63
N PHE A 89 4.18 11.93 5.31
CA PHE A 89 3.04 12.84 5.38
C PHE A 89 2.48 13.00 6.80
N SER A 90 3.07 12.32 7.78
CA SER A 90 2.64 12.31 9.18
C SER A 90 1.14 12.06 9.33
N VAL A 91 0.62 11.08 8.58
CA VAL A 91 -0.82 10.79 8.53
C VAL A 91 -1.25 10.14 9.85
N PRO A 92 -2.21 10.74 10.59
CA PRO A 92 -2.70 10.16 11.83
C PRO A 92 -3.22 8.73 11.62
N ARG A 93 -2.88 7.80 12.52
CA ARG A 93 -3.25 6.38 12.43
C ARG A 93 -4.74 6.15 12.22
N LEU A 94 -5.58 6.98 12.84
CA LEU A 94 -7.03 6.98 12.70
C LEU A 94 -7.51 7.13 11.24
N TYR A 95 -6.78 7.87 10.42
CA TYR A 95 -7.16 8.18 9.04
C TYR A 95 -6.47 7.31 8.00
N GLN A 96 -5.42 6.58 8.36
CA GLN A 96 -4.72 5.65 7.45
C GLN A 96 -5.67 4.59 6.89
N HIS A 97 -6.59 4.08 7.72
CA HIS A 97 -7.61 3.12 7.30
C HIS A 97 -8.46 3.63 6.15
N ARG A 98 -8.92 4.88 6.25
CA ARG A 98 -9.77 5.52 5.23
C ARG A 98 -9.02 5.65 3.92
N VAL A 99 -7.75 6.05 3.97
CA VAL A 99 -6.92 6.18 2.76
C VAL A 99 -6.70 4.81 2.13
N LEU A 100 -6.35 3.79 2.91
CA LEU A 100 -6.15 2.43 2.41
C LEU A 100 -7.42 1.84 1.82
N PHE A 101 -8.58 2.10 2.42
CA PHE A 101 -9.85 1.63 1.88
C PHE A 101 -10.11 2.22 0.49
N TRP A 102 -10.01 3.55 0.34
CA TRP A 102 -10.21 4.20 -0.96
C TRP A 102 -9.12 3.84 -1.96
N GLY A 103 -7.88 3.65 -1.50
CA GLY A 103 -6.78 3.15 -2.30
C GLY A 103 -7.03 1.74 -2.82
N ILE A 104 -7.60 0.83 -2.02
CA ILE A 104 -8.01 -0.51 -2.48
C ILE A 104 -9.09 -0.41 -3.56
N VAL A 105 -10.08 0.46 -3.37
CA VAL A 105 -11.12 0.69 -4.40
C VAL A 105 -10.50 1.21 -5.69
N GLY A 106 -9.60 2.19 -5.60
CA GLY A 106 -8.82 2.71 -6.73
C GLY A 106 -8.01 1.62 -7.42
N ALA A 107 -7.24 0.85 -6.65
CA ALA A 107 -6.43 -0.28 -7.12
C ALA A 107 -7.26 -1.33 -7.87
N VAL A 108 -8.41 -1.74 -7.34
CA VAL A 108 -9.31 -2.70 -8.00
C VAL A 108 -9.76 -2.19 -9.37
N VAL A 109 -10.16 -0.92 -9.45
CA VAL A 109 -10.59 -0.29 -10.71
C VAL A 109 -9.41 -0.20 -11.69
N MET A 110 -8.27 0.31 -11.24
CA MET A 110 -7.09 0.46 -12.09
C MET A 110 -6.63 -0.91 -12.61
N ARG A 111 -6.64 -1.94 -11.79
CA ARG A 111 -6.25 -3.28 -12.22
C ARG A 111 -7.22 -3.91 -13.20
N ALA A 112 -8.53 -3.67 -13.05
CA ALA A 112 -9.48 -4.03 -14.10
C ALA A 112 -9.05 -3.38 -15.43
N VAL A 113 -8.76 -2.08 -15.42
CA VAL A 113 -8.33 -1.34 -16.62
C VAL A 113 -7.03 -1.92 -17.19
N PHE A 114 -5.99 -2.17 -16.38
CA PHE A 114 -4.72 -2.74 -16.86
C PHE A 114 -4.89 -4.16 -17.43
N ILE A 115 -5.67 -5.01 -16.77
CA ILE A 115 -5.89 -6.40 -17.21
C ILE A 115 -6.65 -6.44 -18.53
N PHE A 116 -7.68 -5.62 -18.69
CA PHE A 116 -8.50 -5.60 -19.91
C PHE A 116 -7.86 -4.78 -21.05
N ALA A 117 -7.11 -3.73 -20.75
CA ALA A 117 -6.34 -2.97 -21.76
C ALA A 117 -5.07 -3.72 -22.21
N GLY A 118 -4.57 -4.65 -21.37
CA GLY A 118 -3.43 -5.50 -21.64
C GLY A 118 -2.13 -4.72 -21.83
N LEU A 119 -1.24 -5.27 -22.67
CA LEU A 119 0.12 -4.75 -22.90
C LEU A 119 0.17 -3.32 -23.46
N SER A 120 -0.92 -2.85 -24.09
CA SER A 120 -0.97 -1.51 -24.69
C SER A 120 -0.83 -0.39 -23.65
N LEU A 121 -1.38 -0.60 -22.46
CA LEU A 121 -1.35 0.38 -21.38
C LEU A 121 -0.02 0.34 -20.62
N ILE A 122 0.58 -0.85 -20.49
CA ILE A 122 1.84 -1.08 -19.79
C ILE A 122 2.96 -0.23 -20.39
N SER A 123 3.12 -0.22 -21.72
CA SER A 123 4.14 0.60 -22.40
C SER A 123 3.94 2.11 -22.20
N ALA A 124 2.68 2.56 -22.06
CA ALA A 124 2.37 3.98 -21.87
C ALA A 124 2.72 4.50 -20.47
N PHE A 125 2.72 3.63 -19.46
CA PHE A 125 3.04 3.98 -18.08
C PHE A 125 4.44 3.54 -17.63
N HIS A 126 5.17 2.82 -18.49
CA HIS A 126 6.50 2.30 -18.15
C HIS A 126 7.51 3.38 -17.73
N TRP A 127 7.49 4.54 -18.40
CA TRP A 127 8.35 5.68 -18.06
C TRP A 127 8.10 6.22 -16.64
N MET A 128 6.91 6.02 -16.08
CA MET A 128 6.52 6.48 -14.74
C MET A 128 7.30 5.77 -13.65
N ILE A 129 7.74 4.52 -13.89
CA ILE A 129 8.59 3.75 -12.98
C ILE A 129 9.88 4.53 -12.68
N TYR A 130 10.53 5.11 -13.69
CA TYR A 130 11.78 5.84 -13.53
C TYR A 130 11.62 7.12 -12.71
N ILE A 131 10.56 7.88 -13.01
CA ILE A 131 10.27 9.12 -12.28
C ILE A 131 9.98 8.81 -10.83
N PHE A 132 9.20 7.77 -10.58
CA PHE A 132 8.84 7.40 -9.22
C PHE A 132 10.02 6.77 -8.47
N GLY A 133 10.84 5.96 -9.14
CA GLY A 133 12.08 5.43 -8.59
C GLY A 133 13.02 6.54 -8.15
N ALA A 134 13.26 7.53 -9.01
CA ALA A 134 14.03 8.72 -8.67
C ALA A 134 13.40 9.50 -7.50
N PHE A 135 12.07 9.66 -7.52
CA PHE A 135 11.34 10.30 -6.42
C PHE A 135 11.55 9.59 -5.08
N LEU A 136 11.45 8.26 -5.03
CA LEU A 136 11.67 7.48 -3.81
C LEU A 136 13.13 7.58 -3.32
N VAL A 137 14.11 7.51 -4.22
CA VAL A 137 15.53 7.67 -3.85
C VAL A 137 15.78 9.06 -3.26
N ILE A 138 15.35 10.12 -3.95
CA ILE A 138 15.52 11.50 -3.47
C ILE A 138 14.83 11.69 -2.12
N THR A 139 13.62 11.14 -1.97
CA THR A 139 12.83 11.26 -0.75
C THR A 139 13.46 10.49 0.41
N GLY A 140 13.96 9.28 0.17
CA GLY A 140 14.65 8.48 1.17
C GLY A 140 15.95 9.13 1.64
N ILE A 141 16.74 9.70 0.73
CA ILE A 141 17.95 10.47 1.07
C ILE A 141 17.58 11.68 1.91
N LYS A 142 16.58 12.47 1.49
CA LYS A 142 16.14 13.65 2.25
C LYS A 142 15.63 13.29 3.64
N PHE A 143 14.90 12.16 3.76
CA PHE A 143 14.38 11.67 5.03
C PHE A 143 15.49 11.20 5.98
N LEU A 144 16.56 10.62 5.44
CA LEU A 144 17.75 10.20 6.21
C LEU A 144 18.46 11.38 6.89
N PHE A 145 18.54 12.52 6.20
CA PHE A 145 19.26 13.72 6.66
C PHE A 145 18.38 14.77 7.35
N HIS A 146 17.07 14.51 7.51
CA HIS A 146 16.20 15.40 8.27
C HIS A 146 16.49 15.23 9.77
N ASN A 147 16.45 16.27 10.60
CA ASN A 147 16.66 16.13 12.06
C ASN A 147 15.34 15.85 12.78
N ASP A 148 15.35 14.96 13.78
CA ASP A 148 14.13 14.56 14.52
C ASP A 148 13.59 15.64 15.49
N GLU A 149 14.39 16.68 15.79
CA GLU A 149 13.99 17.79 16.67
C GLU A 149 13.24 18.91 15.95
N GLU A 150 13.28 18.95 14.62
CA GLU A 150 12.39 19.80 13.83
C GLU A 150 11.12 19.02 13.53
N ALA A 151 9.97 19.49 14.02
CA ALA A 151 8.68 18.94 13.61
C ALA A 151 8.62 18.95 12.07
N ILE A 152 8.46 17.76 11.48
CA ILE A 152 8.40 17.58 10.02
C ILE A 152 7.28 18.47 9.50
N ASP A 153 7.61 19.65 8.96
CA ASP A 153 6.62 20.53 8.37
C ASP A 153 6.22 19.95 7.02
N PRO A 154 5.00 19.38 6.87
CA PRO A 154 4.57 18.79 5.61
C PRO A 154 4.59 19.85 4.48
N LYS A 155 4.53 21.14 4.82
CA LYS A 155 4.59 22.25 3.87
C LYS A 155 5.87 22.29 3.03
N ASN A 156 6.96 21.67 3.51
CA ASN A 156 8.25 21.65 2.83
C ASN A 156 8.50 20.44 1.92
N TYR A 157 7.55 19.50 1.87
CA TYR A 157 7.64 18.37 0.95
C TYR A 157 7.25 18.79 -0.46
N TRP A 158 8.15 18.54 -1.42
CA TRP A 158 7.99 18.95 -2.81
C TRP A 158 6.71 18.39 -3.49
N PRO A 159 6.19 17.18 -3.16
CA PRO A 159 4.93 16.71 -3.73
C PRO A 159 3.73 17.52 -3.23
N ILE A 160 3.77 18.00 -1.98
CA ILE A 160 2.75 18.90 -1.42
C ILE A 160 2.82 20.26 -2.11
N LYS A 161 4.02 20.80 -2.36
CA LYS A 161 4.20 22.05 -3.12
C LYS A 161 3.75 21.91 -4.57
N LEU A 162 4.05 20.79 -5.21
CA LEU A 162 3.61 20.52 -6.58
C LEU A 162 2.09 20.37 -6.62
N ALA A 163 1.48 19.60 -5.72
CA ALA A 163 0.03 19.44 -5.65
C ALA A 163 -0.69 20.78 -5.38
N LYS A 164 -0.16 21.61 -4.46
CA LYS A 164 -0.66 22.98 -4.17
C LYS A 164 -0.64 23.91 -5.40
N ARG A 165 0.14 23.59 -6.44
CA ARG A 165 0.16 24.35 -7.70
C ARG A 165 -1.05 24.03 -8.59
N TRP A 166 -1.64 22.83 -8.48
CA TRP A 166 -2.71 22.37 -9.35
C TRP A 166 -4.09 22.35 -8.67
N LEU A 167 -4.14 22.22 -7.35
CA LEU A 167 -5.36 22.25 -6.54
C LEU A 167 -5.14 23.07 -5.26
N PRO A 168 -6.13 23.86 -4.82
CA PRO A 168 -6.04 24.58 -3.55
C PRO A 168 -6.23 23.58 -2.39
N PHE A 169 -5.20 23.41 -1.54
CA PHE A 169 -5.22 22.48 -0.41
C PHE A 169 -5.27 23.22 0.94
N THR A 170 -5.94 22.63 1.93
CA THR A 170 -5.85 23.05 3.34
C THR A 170 -4.60 22.46 4.01
N ASP A 171 -4.14 23.08 5.09
CA ASP A 171 -2.98 22.63 5.88
C ASP A 171 -3.37 21.61 6.97
N CYS A 172 -4.66 21.42 7.25
CA CYS A 172 -5.14 20.61 8.38
C CYS A 172 -5.81 19.31 7.95
N TYR A 173 -5.60 18.24 8.73
CA TYR A 173 -6.35 16.98 8.66
C TYR A 173 -7.72 17.15 9.34
N ASP A 174 -8.66 17.81 8.66
CA ASP A 174 -9.97 18.17 9.19
C ASP A 174 -10.92 16.96 9.25
N GLY A 175 -10.96 16.27 10.40
CA GLY A 175 -11.89 15.15 10.65
C GLY A 175 -11.73 13.93 9.73
N GLY A 176 -10.64 13.84 8.98
CA GLY A 176 -10.39 12.79 8.00
C GLY A 176 -11.16 12.95 6.69
N HIS A 177 -11.77 14.11 6.42
CA HIS A 177 -12.40 14.39 5.14
C HIS A 177 -11.34 14.59 4.04
N PHE A 178 -11.63 14.17 2.81
CA PHE A 178 -10.75 14.40 1.65
C PHE A 178 -10.90 15.81 1.09
N PHE A 179 -12.06 16.41 1.27
CA PHE A 179 -12.36 17.77 0.84
C PHE A 179 -13.04 18.53 1.97
N VAL A 180 -12.66 19.79 2.11
CA VAL A 180 -13.25 20.73 3.07
C VAL A 180 -13.65 22.00 2.35
N LYS A 181 -14.65 22.72 2.86
CA LYS A 181 -14.93 24.06 2.36
C LYS A 181 -13.89 25.05 2.89
N SER A 182 -13.48 26.00 2.07
CA SER A 182 -12.64 27.15 2.47
C SER A 182 -13.25 27.84 3.69
N PRO A 183 -12.44 28.49 4.56
CA PRO A 183 -12.96 29.35 5.64
C PRO A 183 -13.98 30.38 5.14
N ASP A 184 -13.84 30.82 3.89
CA ASP A 184 -14.74 31.78 3.23
C ASP A 184 -16.00 31.12 2.62
N GLY A 185 -16.15 29.80 2.71
CA GLY A 185 -17.31 29.04 2.23
C GLY A 185 -17.46 28.89 0.71
N LEU A 186 -16.71 29.66 -0.10
CA LEU A 186 -16.89 29.75 -1.56
C LEU A 186 -16.25 28.61 -2.38
N ARG A 187 -15.29 27.87 -1.83
CA ARG A 187 -14.48 26.90 -2.60
C ARG A 187 -14.27 25.61 -1.82
N TRP A 188 -14.18 24.48 -2.53
CA TRP A 188 -13.71 23.22 -1.96
C TRP A 188 -12.18 23.16 -2.05
N LEU A 189 -11.55 22.81 -0.93
CA LEU A 189 -10.13 22.61 -0.79
C LEU A 189 -9.86 21.12 -0.58
N GLY A 190 -8.85 20.58 -1.25
CA GLY A 190 -8.36 19.23 -0.94
C GLY A 190 -7.68 19.22 0.43
N THR A 191 -7.76 18.13 1.16
CA THR A 191 -6.97 17.93 2.39
C THR A 191 -5.66 17.22 2.08
N PRO A 192 -4.65 17.28 2.98
CA PRO A 192 -3.45 16.47 2.83
C PRO A 192 -3.75 14.97 2.72
N LEU A 193 -4.86 14.50 3.31
CA LEU A 193 -5.32 13.12 3.21
C LEU A 193 -5.68 12.72 1.77
N PHE A 194 -6.26 13.65 0.99
CA PHE A 194 -6.59 13.40 -0.42
C PHE A 194 -5.35 13.32 -1.29
N LEU A 195 -4.35 14.16 -1.00
CA LEU A 195 -3.06 14.06 -1.67
C LEU A 195 -2.39 12.72 -1.39
N VAL A 196 -2.41 12.24 -0.14
CA VAL A 196 -1.85 10.93 0.20
C VAL A 196 -2.57 9.81 -0.56
N LEU A 197 -3.90 9.88 -0.68
CA LEU A 197 -4.68 8.94 -1.49
C LEU A 197 -4.21 8.94 -2.95
N ILE A 198 -4.07 10.10 -3.58
CA ILE A 198 -3.57 10.21 -4.96
C ILE A 198 -2.18 9.58 -5.10
N VAL A 199 -1.28 9.87 -4.15
CA VAL A 199 0.08 9.30 -4.19
C VAL A 199 0.02 7.79 -4.09
N ILE A 200 -0.79 7.23 -3.18
CA ILE A 200 -0.98 5.79 -3.04
C ILE A 200 -1.55 5.16 -4.31
N ASP A 201 -2.54 5.79 -4.96
CA ASP A 201 -3.10 5.28 -6.21
C ASP A 201 -2.06 5.29 -7.34
N ILE A 202 -1.24 6.34 -7.44
CA ILE A 202 -0.13 6.40 -8.41
C ILE A 202 0.89 5.29 -8.14
N VAL A 203 1.24 5.09 -6.86
CA VAL A 203 2.15 4.02 -6.45
C VAL A 203 1.60 2.66 -6.87
N ASP A 204 0.32 2.39 -6.61
CA ASP A 204 -0.31 1.12 -6.99
C ASP A 204 -0.30 0.92 -8.51
N ILE A 205 -0.57 1.97 -9.30
CA ILE A 205 -0.46 1.92 -10.76
C ILE A 205 0.94 1.51 -11.20
N ILE A 206 1.98 2.09 -10.59
CA ILE A 206 3.38 1.76 -10.92
C ILE A 206 3.68 0.30 -10.60
N PHE A 207 3.21 -0.20 -9.47
CA PHE A 207 3.38 -1.61 -9.12
C PHE A 207 2.51 -2.55 -9.97
N ALA A 208 1.38 -2.08 -10.48
CA ALA A 208 0.56 -2.82 -11.44
C ALA A 208 1.31 -3.05 -12.76
N VAL A 209 2.19 -2.12 -13.17
CA VAL A 209 3.02 -2.27 -14.39
C VAL A 209 3.94 -3.48 -14.31
N ASP A 210 4.45 -3.84 -13.13
CA ASP A 210 5.31 -5.03 -12.93
C ASP A 210 4.50 -6.29 -12.61
N SER A 211 3.50 -6.17 -11.73
CA SER A 211 2.72 -7.32 -11.26
C SER A 211 1.74 -7.89 -12.30
N VAL A 212 1.11 -7.05 -13.13
CA VAL A 212 0.14 -7.52 -14.13
C VAL A 212 0.80 -8.38 -15.22
N PRO A 213 1.93 -7.98 -15.85
CA PRO A 213 2.65 -8.86 -16.76
C PRO A 213 3.09 -10.18 -16.13
N ALA A 214 3.57 -10.16 -14.88
CA ALA A 214 3.99 -11.36 -14.18
C ALA A 214 2.85 -12.37 -14.00
N VAL A 215 1.65 -11.91 -13.65
CA VAL A 215 0.47 -12.79 -13.53
C VAL A 215 -0.03 -13.24 -14.90
N ILE A 216 0.00 -12.37 -15.93
CA ILE A 216 -0.35 -12.72 -17.31
C ILE A 216 0.62 -13.74 -17.91
N ALA A 217 1.85 -13.83 -17.41
CA ALA A 217 2.81 -14.86 -17.81
C ALA A 217 2.43 -16.25 -17.26
N VAL A 218 1.73 -16.31 -16.12
CA VAL A 218 1.23 -17.56 -15.53
C VAL A 218 -0.02 -18.05 -16.24
N THR A 219 -0.99 -17.17 -16.50
CA THR A 219 -2.25 -17.55 -17.13
C THR A 219 -2.76 -16.46 -18.07
N LYS A 220 -3.43 -16.91 -19.14
CA LYS A 220 -4.09 -16.03 -20.10
C LYS A 220 -5.60 -15.91 -19.85
N ASP A 221 -6.17 -16.63 -18.87
CA ASP A 221 -7.58 -16.45 -18.50
C ASP A 221 -7.76 -15.14 -17.71
N PRO A 222 -8.40 -14.10 -18.29
CA PRO A 222 -8.55 -12.80 -17.62
C PRO A 222 -9.35 -12.91 -16.32
N PHE A 223 -10.23 -13.91 -16.20
CA PHE A 223 -10.96 -14.16 -14.96
C PHE A 223 -10.01 -14.58 -13.84
N ILE A 224 -9.07 -15.48 -14.13
CA ILE A 224 -8.11 -15.95 -13.14
C ILE A 224 -7.13 -14.84 -12.77
N VAL A 225 -6.58 -14.14 -13.78
CA VAL A 225 -5.72 -12.96 -13.56
C VAL A 225 -6.41 -11.94 -12.66
N TYR A 226 -7.66 -11.57 -12.97
CA TYR A 226 -8.39 -10.54 -12.22
C TYR A 226 -8.79 -10.99 -10.81
N THR A 227 -9.33 -12.20 -10.67
CA THR A 227 -9.82 -12.70 -9.38
C THR A 227 -8.66 -12.93 -8.40
N SER A 228 -7.55 -13.53 -8.84
CA SER A 228 -6.39 -13.75 -7.97
C SER A 228 -5.82 -12.44 -7.46
N ASN A 229 -5.86 -11.41 -8.30
CA ASN A 229 -5.33 -10.10 -7.99
C ASN A 229 -6.17 -9.34 -6.96
N ILE A 230 -7.50 -9.35 -7.14
CA ILE A 230 -8.41 -8.74 -6.18
C ILE A 230 -8.34 -9.43 -4.82
N PHE A 231 -8.30 -10.77 -4.78
CA PHE A 231 -8.15 -11.48 -3.50
C PHE A 231 -6.88 -11.09 -2.75
N ALA A 232 -5.77 -10.86 -3.45
CA ALA A 232 -4.53 -10.39 -2.84
C ALA A 232 -4.67 -8.96 -2.26
N ILE A 233 -5.30 -8.04 -3.00
CA ILE A 233 -5.43 -6.63 -2.59
C ILE A 233 -6.46 -6.44 -1.47
N LEU A 234 -7.53 -7.23 -1.43
CA LEU A 234 -8.52 -7.16 -0.35
C LEU A 234 -7.89 -7.40 1.04
N GLY A 235 -6.86 -8.24 1.10
CA GLY A 235 -6.11 -8.51 2.33
C GLY A 235 -5.07 -7.43 2.70
N LEU A 236 -4.71 -6.57 1.75
CA LEU A 236 -3.57 -5.64 1.84
C LEU A 236 -3.68 -4.71 3.05
N ARG A 237 -4.87 -4.18 3.33
CA ARG A 237 -5.07 -3.28 4.46
C ARG A 237 -4.88 -4.00 5.81
N SER A 238 -5.33 -5.24 5.95
CA SER A 238 -5.08 -6.00 7.18
C SER A 238 -3.59 -6.29 7.35
N MET A 239 -2.90 -6.60 6.26
CA MET A 239 -1.45 -6.79 6.25
C MET A 239 -0.70 -5.48 6.57
N TYR A 240 -1.18 -4.34 6.08
CA TYR A 240 -0.67 -3.02 6.43
C TYR A 240 -0.75 -2.80 7.93
N PHE A 241 -1.91 -3.01 8.57
CA PHE A 241 -2.05 -2.77 10.01
C PHE A 241 -1.31 -3.80 10.87
N ALA A 242 -1.12 -5.03 10.38
CA ALA A 242 -0.25 -5.99 11.02
C ALA A 242 1.20 -5.46 10.99
N LEU A 243 1.66 -4.99 9.84
CA LEU A 243 3.00 -4.43 9.71
C LEU A 243 3.19 -3.13 10.50
N ALA A 244 2.22 -2.21 10.40
CA ALA A 244 2.19 -0.95 11.14
C ALA A 244 2.11 -1.17 12.66
N GLY A 245 1.45 -2.24 13.10
CA GLY A 245 1.38 -2.64 14.51
C GLY A 245 2.72 -3.02 15.11
N LEU A 246 3.71 -3.39 14.28
CA LEU A 246 5.09 -3.60 14.73
C LEU A 246 5.84 -2.26 14.89
N MET A 247 5.39 -1.16 14.27
CA MET A 247 6.09 0.14 14.25
C MET A 247 6.46 0.73 15.60
N PRO A 248 5.60 0.69 16.65
CA PRO A 248 5.94 1.26 17.96
C PRO A 248 7.19 0.63 18.60
N LEU A 249 7.62 -0.54 18.15
CA LEU A 249 8.80 -1.22 18.65
C LEU A 249 10.10 -0.64 18.08
N PHE A 250 10.04 0.32 17.15
CA PHE A 250 11.19 0.77 16.36
C PHE A 250 11.53 2.24 16.63
N HIS A 251 12.54 2.49 17.45
CA HIS A 251 13.08 3.83 17.68
C HIS A 251 13.84 4.35 16.44
N TYR A 252 14.54 3.47 15.73
CA TYR A 252 15.30 3.78 14.52
C TYR A 252 14.49 3.58 13.23
N LEU A 253 13.16 3.72 13.31
CA LEU A 253 12.26 3.46 12.19
C LEU A 253 12.53 4.37 10.99
N LYS A 254 12.85 5.63 11.27
CA LYS A 254 13.19 6.62 10.25
C LYS A 254 14.34 6.16 9.36
N TYR A 255 15.40 5.59 9.95
CA TYR A 255 16.54 5.07 9.19
C TYR A 255 16.14 3.89 8.33
N ALA A 256 15.39 2.92 8.89
CA ALA A 256 14.93 1.76 8.14
C ALA A 256 14.05 2.17 6.95
N LEU A 257 13.06 3.04 7.16
CA LEU A 257 12.18 3.55 6.10
C LEU A 257 12.98 4.34 5.05
N SER A 258 13.99 5.12 5.44
CA SER A 258 14.86 5.83 4.50
C SER A 258 15.62 4.87 3.59
N PHE A 259 16.25 3.83 4.17
CA PHE A 259 16.97 2.82 3.41
C PHE A 259 16.05 1.98 2.52
N ILE A 260 14.86 1.62 3.02
CA ILE A 260 13.84 0.93 2.22
C ILE A 260 13.43 1.78 1.02
N LEU A 261 13.21 3.09 1.19
CA LEU A 261 12.87 3.99 0.09
C LEU A 261 13.95 4.07 -0.97
N ILE A 262 15.20 4.21 -0.53
CA ILE A 262 16.35 4.25 -1.43
C ILE A 262 16.43 2.92 -2.19
N PHE A 263 16.34 1.79 -1.49
CA PHE A 263 16.39 0.46 -2.09
C PHE A 263 15.26 0.24 -3.10
N VAL A 264 14.00 0.48 -2.72
CA VAL A 264 12.85 0.31 -3.60
C VAL A 264 12.92 1.29 -4.78
N GLY A 265 13.34 2.53 -4.54
CA GLY A 265 13.53 3.51 -5.61
C GLY A 265 14.59 3.08 -6.63
N PHE A 266 15.72 2.52 -6.17
CA PHE A 266 16.71 1.91 -7.06
C PHE A 266 16.18 0.65 -7.75
N LYS A 267 15.45 -0.23 -7.05
CA LYS A 267 14.79 -1.41 -7.63
C LYS A 267 13.88 -1.01 -8.80
N LEU A 268 13.06 0.03 -8.62
CA LEU A 268 12.19 0.56 -9.66
C LEU A 268 13.02 1.17 -10.81
N ALA A 269 14.01 2.02 -10.52
CA ALA A 269 14.84 2.64 -11.55
C ALA A 269 15.66 1.62 -12.37
N LEU A 270 15.98 0.46 -11.79
CA LEU A 270 16.72 -0.63 -12.44
C LEU A 270 15.81 -1.68 -13.09
N ALA A 271 14.49 -1.47 -13.10
CA ALA A 271 13.52 -2.47 -13.54
C ALA A 271 13.81 -3.05 -14.93
N ASP A 272 14.36 -2.26 -15.86
CA ASP A 272 14.66 -2.71 -17.24
C ASP A 272 16.03 -3.36 -17.42
N ILE A 273 16.96 -3.16 -16.48
CA ILE A 273 18.34 -3.64 -16.58
C ILE A 273 18.52 -4.90 -15.74
N TYR A 274 17.92 -4.93 -14.54
CA TYR A 274 18.05 -6.02 -13.59
C TYR A 274 16.76 -6.21 -12.79
N HIS A 275 16.08 -7.33 -13.02
CA HIS A 275 14.96 -7.74 -12.18
C HIS A 275 15.48 -8.32 -10.86
N ILE A 276 15.40 -7.52 -9.79
CA ILE A 276 15.67 -8.00 -8.44
C ILE A 276 14.54 -8.95 -8.04
N HIS A 277 14.90 -10.19 -7.72
CA HIS A 277 13.91 -11.18 -7.29
C HIS A 277 13.16 -10.72 -6.04
N ASN A 278 11.83 -10.80 -6.05
CA ASN A 278 10.95 -10.42 -4.94
C ASN A 278 11.37 -11.04 -3.60
N LEU A 279 11.84 -12.28 -3.56
CA LEU A 279 12.32 -12.91 -2.32
C LEU A 279 13.56 -12.21 -1.76
N LEU A 280 14.45 -11.70 -2.62
CA LEU A 280 15.60 -10.90 -2.20
C LEU A 280 15.16 -9.52 -1.72
N SER A 281 14.21 -8.90 -2.42
CA SER A 281 13.59 -7.62 -2.03
C SER A 281 12.99 -7.72 -0.63
N LEU A 282 12.12 -8.72 -0.40
CA LEU A 282 11.55 -9.04 0.90
C LEU A 282 12.62 -9.32 1.95
N GLY A 283 13.64 -10.11 1.61
CA GLY A 283 14.75 -10.42 2.51
C GLY A 283 15.53 -9.18 2.94
N ILE A 284 15.84 -8.27 2.02
CA ILE A 284 16.53 -7.01 2.28
C ILE A 284 15.66 -6.12 3.18
N ILE A 285 14.39 -5.94 2.83
CA ILE A 285 13.48 -5.08 3.62
C ILE A 285 13.27 -5.66 5.02
N ALA A 286 13.01 -6.96 5.12
CA ALA A 286 12.87 -7.65 6.40
C ALA A 286 14.16 -7.58 7.24
N SER A 287 15.33 -7.64 6.60
CA SER A 287 16.62 -7.48 7.28
C SER A 287 16.84 -6.05 7.77
N LEU A 288 16.53 -5.03 6.95
CA LEU A 288 16.62 -3.62 7.35
C LEU A 288 15.72 -3.32 8.56
N LEU A 289 14.49 -3.85 8.55
CA LEU A 289 13.58 -3.73 9.68
C LEU A 289 14.05 -4.55 10.87
N GLY A 290 14.49 -5.80 10.66
CA GLY A 290 15.03 -6.66 11.70
C GLY A 290 16.26 -6.05 12.40
N LEU A 291 17.17 -5.46 11.63
CA LEU A 291 18.31 -4.72 12.16
C LEU A 291 17.87 -3.49 12.94
N SER A 292 16.87 -2.75 12.44
CA SER A 292 16.28 -1.62 13.16
C SER A 292 15.63 -2.05 14.47
N ILE A 293 14.96 -3.21 14.50
CA ILE A 293 14.40 -3.84 15.71
C ILE A 293 15.50 -4.14 16.71
N VAL A 294 16.51 -4.91 16.28
CA VAL A 294 17.59 -5.35 17.14
C VAL A 294 18.35 -4.13 17.68
N ALA A 295 18.65 -3.15 16.84
CA ALA A 295 19.26 -1.90 17.26
C ALA A 295 18.37 -1.14 18.26
N SER A 296 17.06 -1.07 18.01
CA SER A 296 16.13 -0.39 18.92
C SER A 296 16.01 -1.10 20.27
N LEU A 297 16.10 -2.43 20.33
CA LEU A 297 16.06 -3.18 21.59
C LEU A 297 17.38 -3.10 22.36
N LEU A 298 18.51 -3.07 21.66
CA LEU A 298 19.84 -3.01 22.27
C LEU A 298 20.25 -1.60 22.70
N PHE A 299 19.78 -0.58 21.98
CA PHE A 299 20.18 0.83 22.18
C PHE A 299 19.03 1.75 22.59
N ALA A 300 17.85 1.22 22.95
CA ALA A 300 16.75 2.04 23.48
C ALA A 300 17.26 2.88 24.68
N PRO A 301 17.11 4.22 24.64
CA PRO A 301 17.38 5.04 25.82
C PRO A 301 16.46 4.58 26.94
N LYS A 302 17.02 4.30 28.13
CA LYS A 302 16.20 4.15 29.35
C LYS A 302 15.40 5.44 29.49
N THR A 303 14.09 5.38 29.27
CA THR A 303 13.19 6.47 29.65
C THR A 303 13.37 6.71 31.14
N ALA A 304 13.75 7.93 31.50
CA ALA A 304 13.79 8.36 32.89
C ALA A 304 12.40 8.13 33.52
N PRO A 305 12.34 7.73 34.81
CA PRO A 305 11.08 7.39 35.44
C PRO A 305 10.15 8.60 35.41
N THR A 306 8.92 8.36 34.96
CA THR A 306 7.81 9.31 34.99
C THR A 306 7.57 9.68 36.45
N GLU A 307 7.94 10.90 36.86
CA GLU A 307 7.46 11.47 38.10
C GLU A 307 5.93 11.57 38.00
N ARG A 308 5.25 10.75 38.80
CA ARG A 308 3.84 10.95 39.11
C ARG A 308 3.75 12.15 40.06
N SER A 309 3.06 13.20 39.64
CA SER A 309 2.39 14.15 40.53
C SER A 309 0.94 14.30 40.10
#